data_AF-M6W665-F1
#
_entry.id   AF-M6W665-F1
#
_cell.length_a   1.000
_cell.length_b   1.000
_cell.length_c   1.000
_cell.angle_alpha   90.00
_cell.angle_beta   90.00
_cell.angle_gamma   90.00
#
_symmetry.space_group_name_H-M   'P 1'
#
loop_
_entity.id
_entity.type
_entity.pdbx_description
1 polymer ?
#
loop_
_entity_poly.entity_id
_entity_poly.type
_entity_poly.pdbx_seq_one_letter_code
_entity_poly.pdbx_strand_id
1 'polypeptide(L)'
;MGLIYLNYFSLASLIGILFIGFTAFFFFSIQEKASGTIYLSVGLLFLGILHIGYMAGFPFYTSWSVFHRWVVIPSPFLGVLFLIMFFFKYPEPVSKKIMIPAFSIALSGVVVICVWYFYESFSAKRVFYFSGHYWDFQVNFFYKVYAVAIIFYTFLFVGIGIWRMITLKGKDRIITGIVLIPMASIILIPGVFNAMSRDGAVSRELYQTVLDISLVTGLFVVLVGYINYTSEKTSILSRITGITLATFFLILQIVSIFIFNQYEESYDLIKKTEARLSAAGLEVSKDLEYVFQYDPGTDSVTSLFPGNSQQPDESTLREFRFFKITHNLFELPSLPNEEFKQSVEDILKNSPFGFDAYKAGVKEYLSSKNETRLSGKDIESFFDALQNTLVVLRNKHFHLPPKEKNDPASLDKLFQSKVPGIDGYLRELKKFALDPASEKRDKIFDTFLTQIRKQDERTYKGERVYELNGPVPKHYISYFYVSGGKIYEVGFRYESLREYLHPTGKILYMSAICILFLVLFGFRFSFKELY
;
A
#
# COMPACT_ATOMS: atom_id res chain seq x y z
N MET A 1 7.08 -21.09 -14.87
CA MET A 1 6.71 -19.82 -14.22
C MET A 1 7.97 -19.16 -13.68
N GLY A 2 8.09 -17.85 -13.87
CA GLY A 2 9.21 -17.09 -13.33
C GLY A 2 9.13 -17.02 -11.80
N LEU A 3 10.23 -17.27 -11.11
CA LEU A 3 10.29 -17.12 -9.65
C LEU A 3 10.27 -15.64 -9.21
N ILE A 4 10.56 -14.72 -10.13
CA ILE A 4 10.84 -13.30 -9.85
C ILE A 4 10.02 -12.41 -10.80
N TYR A 5 9.25 -11.49 -10.22
CA TYR A 5 8.42 -10.52 -10.91
C TYR A 5 8.71 -9.09 -10.44
N LEU A 6 9.70 -8.48 -11.08
CA LEU A 6 10.05 -7.07 -10.82
C LEU A 6 8.86 -6.15 -11.13
N ASN A 7 8.60 -5.25 -10.19
CA ASN A 7 7.52 -4.27 -10.21
C ASN A 7 8.03 -2.93 -9.67
N TYR A 8 7.17 -1.92 -9.65
CA TYR A 8 7.47 -0.59 -9.11
C TYR A 8 8.13 -0.65 -7.73
N PHE A 9 7.52 -1.35 -6.76
CA PHE A 9 8.02 -1.37 -5.38
C PHE A 9 9.38 -2.06 -5.24
N SER A 10 9.65 -3.10 -6.04
CA SER A 10 10.99 -3.72 -6.07
C SER A 10 12.07 -2.78 -6.61
N LEU A 11 11.74 -1.97 -7.62
CA LEU A 11 12.63 -0.95 -8.17
C LEU A 11 12.84 0.19 -7.16
N ALA A 12 11.75 0.68 -6.56
CA ALA A 12 11.79 1.74 -5.57
C ALA A 12 12.65 1.37 -4.36
N SER A 13 12.51 0.13 -3.87
CA SER A 13 13.35 -0.41 -2.80
C SER A 13 14.82 -0.54 -3.23
N LEU A 14 15.10 -0.97 -4.47
CA LEU A 14 16.47 -0.96 -5.00
C LEU A 14 17.06 0.45 -4.99
N ILE A 15 16.35 1.44 -5.52
CA ILE A 15 16.80 2.85 -5.53
C ILE A 15 17.11 3.31 -4.12
N GLY A 16 16.24 3.00 -3.15
CA GLY A 16 16.47 3.25 -1.73
C GLY A 16 17.76 2.61 -1.21
N ILE A 17 18.00 1.33 -1.50
CA ILE A 17 19.23 0.62 -1.10
C ILE A 17 20.47 1.28 -1.71
N LEU A 18 20.46 1.55 -3.01
CA LEU A 18 21.60 2.14 -3.70
C LEU A 18 21.91 3.54 -3.16
N PHE A 19 20.86 4.34 -2.90
CA PHE A 19 21.03 5.69 -2.41
C PHE A 19 21.47 5.73 -0.95
N ILE A 20 20.89 4.89 -0.08
CA ILE A 20 21.33 4.72 1.31
C ILE A 20 22.77 4.23 1.34
N GLY A 21 23.09 3.19 0.57
CA GLY A 21 24.43 2.60 0.51
C GLY A 21 25.48 3.62 0.08
N PHE A 22 25.17 4.40 -0.95
CA PHE A 22 26.02 5.50 -1.38
C PHE A 22 26.19 6.58 -0.30
N THR A 23 25.09 7.01 0.33
CA THR A 23 25.11 8.07 1.34
C THR A 23 25.89 7.63 2.58
N ALA A 24 25.68 6.40 3.05
CA ALA A 24 26.44 5.81 4.15
C ALA A 24 27.93 5.68 3.79
N PHE A 25 28.25 5.20 2.59
CA PHE A 25 29.63 5.14 2.08
C PHE A 25 30.28 6.53 2.05
N PHE A 26 29.57 7.54 1.55
CA PHE A 26 30.03 8.92 1.52
C PHE A 26 30.38 9.39 2.93
N PHE A 27 29.49 9.25 3.90
CA PHE A 27 29.77 9.64 5.29
C PHE A 27 30.90 8.85 5.94
N PHE A 28 31.03 7.55 5.65
CA PHE A 28 32.18 6.76 6.09
C PHE A 28 33.49 7.21 5.45
N SER A 29 33.47 7.74 4.22
CA SER A 29 34.66 8.18 3.50
C SER A 29 35.22 9.53 3.98
N ILE A 30 34.45 10.30 4.76
CA ILE A 30 34.90 11.58 5.29
C ILE A 30 36.10 11.38 6.23
N GLN A 31 37.17 12.11 5.96
CA GLN A 31 38.39 12.15 6.78
C GLN A 31 38.16 13.01 8.03
N GLU A 32 38.70 12.60 9.18
CA GLU A 32 38.56 13.31 10.46
C GLU A 32 37.09 13.56 10.88
N LYS A 33 36.18 12.67 10.44
CA LYS A 33 34.74 12.76 10.74
C LYS A 33 34.45 12.68 12.24
N ALA A 34 33.42 13.40 12.68
CA ALA A 34 32.94 13.34 14.05
C ALA A 34 32.45 11.93 14.40
N SER A 35 32.56 11.55 15.68
CA SER A 35 32.08 10.24 16.16
C SER A 35 30.59 10.05 15.86
N GLY A 36 29.79 11.12 15.93
CA GLY A 36 28.37 11.08 15.56
C GLY A 36 28.14 10.68 14.11
N THR A 37 28.95 11.17 13.16
CA THR A 37 28.82 10.87 11.72
C THR A 37 28.88 9.37 11.43
N ILE A 38 29.67 8.61 12.21
CA ILE A 38 29.69 7.14 12.13
C ILE A 38 28.32 6.54 12.47
N TYR A 39 27.69 7.03 13.55
CA TYR A 39 26.37 6.55 13.98
C TYR A 39 25.26 6.98 13.02
N LEU A 40 25.38 8.14 12.37
CA LEU A 40 24.50 8.53 11.26
C LEU A 40 24.60 7.50 10.13
N SER A 41 25.81 7.13 9.70
CA SER A 41 26.00 6.10 8.67
C SER A 41 25.44 4.74 9.07
N VAL A 42 25.68 4.30 10.31
CA VAL A 42 25.15 3.02 10.81
C VAL A 42 23.63 3.04 10.88
N GLY A 43 23.03 4.14 11.35
CA GLY A 43 21.57 4.31 11.36
C GLY A 43 20.97 4.24 9.96
N LEU A 44 21.61 4.90 8.98
CA LEU A 44 21.23 4.80 7.58
C LEU A 44 21.34 3.37 7.05
N LEU A 45 22.39 2.61 7.37
CA LEU A 45 22.51 1.22 6.94
C LEU A 45 21.39 0.33 7.48
N PHE A 46 20.91 0.55 8.72
CA PHE A 46 19.74 -0.17 9.22
C PHE A 46 18.46 0.20 8.46
N LEU A 47 18.29 1.47 8.07
CA LEU A 47 17.23 1.84 7.13
C LEU A 47 17.46 1.20 5.75
N GLY A 48 18.70 0.96 5.33
CA GLY A 48 19.02 0.20 4.12
C GLY A 48 18.56 -1.26 4.22
N ILE A 49 18.76 -1.89 5.37
CA ILE A 49 18.32 -3.27 5.65
C ILE A 49 16.78 -3.40 5.53
N LEU A 50 16.03 -2.37 5.93
CA LEU A 50 14.58 -2.29 5.68
C LEU A 50 14.26 -2.45 4.18
N HIS A 51 14.91 -1.66 3.32
CA HIS A 51 14.68 -1.73 1.87
C HIS A 51 15.23 -3.01 1.24
N ILE A 52 16.31 -3.61 1.78
CA ILE A 52 16.78 -4.94 1.37
C ILE A 52 15.67 -5.98 1.60
N GLY A 53 15.03 -5.96 2.78
CA GLY A 53 13.89 -6.82 3.06
C GLY A 53 12.77 -6.63 2.04
N TYR A 54 12.42 -5.38 1.74
CA TYR A 54 11.39 -5.10 0.74
C TYR A 54 11.74 -5.52 -0.69
N MET A 55 12.96 -5.23 -1.14
CA MET A 55 13.48 -5.66 -2.44
C MET A 55 13.48 -7.19 -2.57
N ALA A 56 13.72 -7.92 -1.46
CA ALA A 56 13.63 -9.38 -1.43
C ALA A 56 12.19 -9.91 -1.32
N GLY A 57 11.22 -9.10 -0.86
CA GLY A 57 9.83 -9.51 -0.69
C GLY A 57 8.98 -9.28 -1.94
N PHE A 58 9.04 -8.08 -2.53
CA PHE A 58 8.13 -7.65 -3.61
C PHE A 58 8.21 -8.47 -4.90
N PRO A 59 9.37 -8.97 -5.37
CA PRO A 59 9.42 -9.72 -6.61
C PRO A 59 8.80 -11.10 -6.53
N PHE A 60 8.72 -11.70 -5.34
CA PHE A 60 8.32 -13.09 -5.18
C PHE A 60 6.82 -13.18 -4.88
N TYR A 61 6.10 -13.89 -5.73
CA TYR A 61 4.66 -14.15 -5.54
C TYR A 61 4.39 -15.33 -4.59
N THR A 62 5.40 -16.11 -4.22
CA THR A 62 5.21 -17.25 -3.32
C THR A 62 5.00 -16.82 -1.86
N SER A 63 4.21 -17.58 -1.10
CA SER A 63 3.89 -17.24 0.29
C SER A 63 5.10 -17.24 1.24
N TRP A 64 6.19 -17.92 0.87
CA TRP A 64 7.47 -17.89 1.61
C TRP A 64 8.15 -16.51 1.58
N SER A 65 7.80 -15.64 0.63
CA SER A 65 8.32 -14.26 0.62
C SER A 65 7.95 -13.49 1.89
N VAL A 66 6.94 -13.91 2.66
CA VAL A 66 6.51 -13.28 3.91
C VAL A 66 7.65 -13.09 4.93
N PHE A 67 8.66 -13.98 4.91
CA PHE A 67 9.78 -13.93 5.85
C PHE A 67 10.71 -12.73 5.65
N HIS A 68 10.58 -11.97 4.55
CA HIS A 68 11.23 -10.67 4.45
C HIS A 68 10.83 -9.72 5.62
N ARG A 69 9.65 -9.93 6.21
CA ARG A 69 9.16 -9.17 7.36
C ARG A 69 10.00 -9.31 8.61
N TRP A 70 10.69 -10.44 8.78
CA TRP A 70 11.62 -10.67 9.88
C TRP A 70 12.82 -9.73 9.85
N VAL A 71 13.14 -9.19 8.67
CA VAL A 71 14.17 -8.16 8.48
C VAL A 71 13.57 -6.76 8.53
N VAL A 72 12.41 -6.56 7.90
CA VAL A 72 11.72 -5.26 7.82
C VAL A 72 11.29 -4.73 9.19
N ILE A 73 10.76 -5.57 10.09
CA ILE A 73 10.19 -5.10 11.36
C ILE A 73 11.25 -4.55 12.34
N PRO A 74 12.40 -5.23 12.57
CA PRO A 74 13.44 -4.71 13.47
C PRO A 74 14.18 -3.48 12.94
N SER A 75 14.32 -3.37 11.61
CA SER A 75 15.24 -2.43 10.97
C SER A 75 14.98 -0.94 11.28
N PRO A 76 13.72 -0.43 11.21
CA PRO A 76 13.42 0.95 11.56
C PRO A 76 13.78 1.31 13.00
N PHE A 77 13.52 0.42 13.96
CA PHE A 77 13.86 0.65 15.37
C PHE A 77 15.36 0.81 15.58
N LEU A 78 16.15 -0.10 15.00
CA LEU A 78 17.61 -0.03 15.08
C LEU A 78 18.14 1.21 14.36
N GLY A 79 17.60 1.54 13.19
CA GLY A 79 17.92 2.77 12.46
C GLY A 79 17.71 4.01 13.32
N VAL A 80 16.51 4.17 13.91
CA VAL A 80 16.18 5.29 14.79
C VAL A 80 17.09 5.34 16.02
N LEU A 81 17.38 4.19 16.64
CA LEU A 81 18.25 4.10 17.81
C LEU A 81 19.68 4.61 17.50
N PHE A 82 20.24 4.24 16.35
CA PHE A 82 21.56 4.72 15.92
C PHE A 82 21.54 6.18 15.46
N LEU A 83 20.43 6.65 14.89
CA LEU A 83 20.26 8.08 14.62
C LEU A 83 20.14 8.92 15.90
N ILE A 84 19.57 8.39 16.98
CA ILE A 84 19.63 9.03 18.31
C ILE A 84 21.08 9.13 18.79
N MET A 85 21.89 8.08 18.57
CA MET A 85 23.31 8.09 18.92
C MET A 85 24.11 9.15 18.17
N PHE A 86 23.72 9.52 16.95
CA PHE A 86 24.31 10.67 16.25
C PHE A 86 24.20 11.93 17.13
N PHE A 87 23.02 12.25 17.67
CA PHE A 87 22.86 13.46 18.51
C PHE A 87 23.60 13.40 19.84
N PHE A 88 23.75 12.22 20.44
CA PHE A 88 24.56 12.08 21.66
C PHE A 88 26.06 12.18 21.40
N LYS A 89 26.52 11.99 20.15
CA LYS A 89 27.94 11.95 19.80
C LYS A 89 28.40 13.11 18.94
N TYR A 90 27.49 13.85 18.33
CA TYR A 90 27.77 14.97 17.44
C TYR A 90 27.54 16.33 18.12
N PRO A 91 28.41 17.32 17.93
CA PRO A 91 29.77 17.20 17.38
C PRO A 91 30.71 16.51 18.37
N GLU A 92 30.49 16.76 19.67
CA GLU A 92 31.25 16.17 20.78
C GLU A 92 30.37 15.25 21.65
N PRO A 93 30.91 14.16 22.23
CA PRO A 93 30.13 13.23 23.03
C PRO A 93 29.49 13.85 24.28
N VAL A 94 28.19 13.56 24.48
CA VAL A 94 27.50 13.76 25.75
C VAL A 94 28.05 12.78 26.80
N SER A 95 27.90 13.12 28.08
CA SER A 95 28.30 12.28 29.22
C SER A 95 27.84 10.83 29.06
N LYS A 96 28.78 9.90 29.23
CA LYS A 96 28.52 8.45 29.19
C LYS A 96 27.45 8.01 30.20
N LYS A 97 27.33 8.72 31.33
CA LYS A 97 26.33 8.44 32.38
C LYS A 97 24.89 8.66 31.92
N ILE A 98 24.67 9.48 30.88
CA ILE A 98 23.34 9.73 30.29
C ILE A 98 23.16 8.84 29.06
N MET A 99 24.14 8.84 28.17
CA MET A 99 24.07 8.17 26.88
C MET A 99 23.91 6.63 27.01
N ILE A 100 24.71 5.98 27.86
CA ILE A 100 24.71 4.51 27.96
C ILE A 100 23.37 4.00 28.52
N PRO A 101 22.85 4.51 29.65
CA PRO A 101 21.55 4.06 30.14
C PRO A 101 20.40 4.33 29.16
N ALA A 102 20.36 5.52 28.55
CA ALA A 102 19.31 5.86 27.59
C ALA A 102 19.30 4.90 26.39
N PHE A 103 20.47 4.62 25.81
CA PHE A 103 20.60 3.69 24.70
C PHE A 103 20.24 2.25 25.11
N SER A 104 20.72 1.78 26.26
CA SER A 104 20.46 0.41 26.74
C SER A 104 18.97 0.17 27.04
N ILE A 105 18.28 1.15 27.64
CA ILE A 105 16.84 1.07 27.91
C ILE A 105 16.06 1.01 26.59
N ALA A 106 16.38 1.90 25.65
CA ALA A 106 15.74 1.89 24.34
C ALA A 106 16.03 0.59 23.57
N LEU A 107 17.29 0.11 23.56
CA LEU A 107 17.63 -1.16 22.91
C LEU A 107 16.87 -2.34 23.53
N SER A 108 16.73 -2.39 24.85
CA SER A 108 15.94 -3.42 25.53
C SER A 108 14.49 -3.42 25.07
N GLY A 109 13.86 -2.24 24.93
CA GLY A 109 12.52 -2.11 24.38
C GLY A 109 12.42 -2.64 22.93
N VAL A 110 13.40 -2.34 22.08
CA VAL A 110 13.46 -2.89 20.71
C VAL A 110 13.56 -4.41 20.73
N VAL A 111 14.44 -4.98 21.56
CA VAL A 111 14.61 -6.44 21.69
C VAL A 111 13.29 -7.10 22.10
N VAL A 112 12.59 -6.56 23.10
CA VAL A 112 11.30 -7.09 23.56
C VAL A 112 10.26 -7.11 22.44
N ILE A 113 10.11 -5.99 21.70
CA ILE A 113 9.17 -5.90 20.57
C ILE A 113 9.53 -6.89 19.47
N CYS A 114 10.82 -7.01 19.13
CA CYS A 114 11.27 -7.95 18.11
C CYS A 114 11.02 -9.40 18.51
N VAL A 115 11.37 -9.79 19.74
CA VAL A 115 11.12 -11.16 20.25
C VAL A 115 9.62 -11.48 20.23
N TRP A 116 8.77 -10.54 20.67
CA TRP A 116 7.32 -10.72 20.60
C TRP A 116 6.84 -10.90 19.16
N TYR A 117 7.36 -10.11 18.21
CA TYR A 117 7.03 -10.25 16.79
C TYR A 117 7.39 -11.63 16.23
N PHE A 118 8.61 -12.11 16.50
CA PHE A 118 9.07 -13.41 16.03
C PHE A 118 8.18 -14.53 16.59
N TYR A 119 7.80 -14.44 17.86
CA TYR A 119 6.90 -15.40 18.50
C TYR A 119 5.52 -15.43 17.83
N GLU A 120 4.88 -14.26 17.68
CA GLU A 120 3.54 -14.17 17.06
C GLU A 120 3.54 -14.54 15.57
N SER A 121 4.57 -14.15 14.84
CA SER A 121 4.62 -14.37 13.38
C SER A 121 4.89 -15.83 13.00
N PHE A 122 5.48 -16.65 13.89
CA PHE A 122 5.86 -18.02 13.56
C PHE A 122 4.66 -18.92 13.21
N SER A 123 3.55 -18.75 13.92
CA SER A 123 2.30 -19.51 13.73
C SER A 123 1.20 -18.71 13.03
N ALA A 124 1.48 -17.47 12.62
CA ALA A 124 0.48 -16.61 12.02
C ALA A 124 0.11 -17.03 10.59
N LYS A 125 -1.16 -16.80 10.25
CA LYS A 125 -1.66 -16.89 8.87
C LYS A 125 -0.94 -15.89 7.99
N ARG A 126 -0.81 -16.20 6.70
CA ARG A 126 -0.18 -15.30 5.72
C ARG A 126 -1.27 -14.61 4.91
N VAL A 127 -1.08 -13.34 4.58
CA VAL A 127 -2.06 -12.55 3.83
C VAL A 127 -1.40 -11.94 2.61
N PHE A 128 -1.98 -12.15 1.44
CA PHE A 128 -1.56 -11.48 0.22
C PHE A 128 -2.26 -10.13 0.07
N TYR A 129 -1.47 -9.09 -0.21
CA TYR A 129 -1.96 -7.75 -0.50
C TYR A 129 -1.74 -7.44 -1.97
N PHE A 130 -2.83 -7.46 -2.75
CA PHE A 130 -2.81 -7.13 -4.19
C PHE A 130 -2.20 -5.75 -4.47
N SER A 131 -2.59 -4.72 -3.72
CA SER A 131 -2.07 -3.35 -3.91
C SER A 131 -0.56 -3.23 -3.72
N GLY A 132 0.04 -3.99 -2.80
CA GLY A 132 1.50 -3.97 -2.62
C GLY A 132 2.25 -5.07 -3.35
N HIS A 133 1.53 -6.03 -3.95
CA HIS A 133 2.04 -7.26 -4.51
C HIS A 133 2.99 -8.07 -3.60
N TYR A 134 2.67 -8.18 -2.31
CA TYR A 134 3.51 -8.91 -1.35
C TYR A 134 2.71 -9.65 -0.27
N TRP A 135 3.37 -10.59 0.39
CA TRP A 135 2.83 -11.37 1.51
C TRP A 135 3.19 -10.77 2.87
N ASP A 136 2.23 -10.76 3.79
CA ASP A 136 2.42 -10.33 5.18
C ASP A 136 1.91 -11.37 6.18
N PHE A 137 2.32 -11.25 7.45
CA PHE A 137 1.74 -12.05 8.53
C PHE A 137 0.43 -11.41 9.04
N GLN A 138 -0.54 -12.20 9.46
CA GLN A 138 -1.80 -11.72 10.02
C GLN A 138 -1.70 -11.52 11.55
N VAL A 139 -0.87 -10.58 11.99
CA VAL A 139 -0.66 -10.26 13.42
C VAL A 139 -1.22 -8.87 13.78
N ASN A 140 -2.52 -8.68 13.56
CA ASN A 140 -3.19 -7.37 13.63
C ASN A 140 -2.94 -6.60 14.94
N PHE A 141 -3.03 -7.28 16.10
CA PHE A 141 -2.80 -6.64 17.39
C PHE A 141 -1.35 -6.18 17.56
N PHE A 142 -0.38 -7.02 17.20
CA PHE A 142 1.03 -6.65 17.20
C PHE A 142 1.27 -5.40 16.35
N TYR A 143 0.68 -5.33 15.15
CA TYR A 143 0.88 -4.16 14.29
C TYR A 143 0.31 -2.86 14.85
N LYS A 144 -0.81 -2.89 15.59
CA LYS A 144 -1.32 -1.71 16.30
C LYS A 144 -0.28 -1.22 17.32
N VAL A 145 0.30 -2.13 18.11
CA VAL A 145 1.32 -1.79 19.11
C VAL A 145 2.62 -1.33 18.44
N TYR A 146 3.06 -2.00 17.37
CA TYR A 146 4.23 -1.63 16.58
C TYR A 146 4.12 -0.20 16.05
N ALA A 147 2.96 0.19 15.52
CA ALA A 147 2.71 1.55 15.03
C ALA A 147 2.85 2.61 16.13
N VAL A 148 2.31 2.34 17.33
CA VAL A 148 2.49 3.24 18.49
C VAL A 148 3.95 3.31 18.92
N ALA A 149 4.63 2.16 18.96
CA ALA A 149 6.03 2.08 19.34
C ALA A 149 6.94 2.85 18.36
N ILE A 150 6.79 2.69 17.05
CA ILE A 150 7.64 3.42 16.10
C ILE A 150 7.43 4.94 16.19
N ILE A 151 6.18 5.39 16.39
CA ILE A 151 5.87 6.81 16.64
C ILE A 151 6.54 7.29 17.92
N PHE A 152 6.49 6.51 19.00
CA PHE A 152 7.17 6.83 20.26
C PHE A 152 8.69 6.96 20.09
N TYR A 153 9.35 6.02 19.42
CA TYR A 153 10.80 6.11 19.13
C TYR A 153 11.14 7.31 18.25
N THR A 154 10.26 7.65 17.31
CA THR A 154 10.40 8.85 16.47
C THR A 154 10.31 10.12 17.31
N PHE A 155 9.39 10.18 18.29
CA PHE A 155 9.33 11.30 19.23
C PHE A 155 10.57 11.39 20.11
N LEU A 156 11.15 10.27 20.55
CA LEU A 156 12.43 10.29 21.26
C LEU A 156 13.56 10.83 20.37
N PHE A 157 13.63 10.40 19.11
CA PHE A 157 14.58 10.92 18.13
C PHE A 157 14.44 12.43 17.92
N VAL A 158 13.21 12.90 17.69
CA VAL A 158 12.93 14.33 17.50
C VAL A 158 13.22 15.12 18.77
N GLY A 159 12.79 14.65 19.94
CA GLY A 159 13.00 15.31 21.22
C GLY A 159 14.48 15.46 21.57
N ILE A 160 15.28 14.40 21.42
CA ILE A 160 16.72 14.43 21.66
C ILE A 160 17.42 15.32 20.62
N GLY A 161 17.00 15.26 19.35
CA GLY A 161 17.54 16.11 18.29
C GLY A 161 17.26 17.60 18.51
N ILE A 162 16.03 17.96 18.90
CA ILE A 162 15.65 19.35 19.24
C ILE A 162 16.46 19.83 20.44
N TRP A 163 16.52 19.03 21.51
CA TRP A 163 17.35 19.34 22.66
C TRP A 163 18.80 19.62 22.24
N ARG A 164 19.38 18.72 21.44
CA ARG A 164 20.75 18.87 20.95
C ARG A 164 20.92 20.14 20.11
N MET A 165 20.00 20.39 19.19
CA MET A 165 20.00 21.58 18.33
C MET A 165 19.92 22.89 19.14
N ILE A 166 19.14 22.93 20.23
CA ILE A 166 19.04 24.11 21.12
C ILE A 166 20.34 24.31 21.92
N THR A 167 20.99 23.23 22.34
CA THR A 167 22.25 23.32 23.11
C THR A 167 23.47 23.73 22.27
N LEU A 168 23.45 23.43 20.97
CA LEU A 168 24.55 23.76 20.05
C LEU A 168 24.42 25.18 19.50
N LYS A 169 25.55 25.74 19.05
CA LYS A 169 25.63 27.08 18.46
C LYS A 169 26.35 27.02 17.11
N GLY A 170 26.20 28.07 16.30
CA GLY A 170 26.91 28.21 15.03
C GLY A 170 26.58 27.11 14.03
N LYS A 171 27.61 26.60 13.33
CA LYS A 171 27.47 25.61 12.26
C LYS A 171 26.95 24.25 12.74
N ASP A 172 27.34 23.82 13.93
CA ASP A 172 26.93 22.51 14.46
C ASP A 172 25.42 22.43 14.71
N ARG A 173 24.82 23.56 15.10
CA ARG A 173 23.35 23.69 15.20
C ARG A 173 22.67 23.52 13.84
N ILE A 174 23.24 24.11 12.79
CA ILE A 174 22.72 24.02 11.43
C ILE A 174 22.81 22.58 10.93
N ILE A 175 23.96 21.93 11.08
CA ILE A 175 24.16 20.53 10.66
C ILE A 175 23.22 19.58 11.42
N THR A 176 23.06 19.80 12.73
CA THR A 176 22.08 19.06 13.53
C THR A 176 20.67 19.22 12.98
N GLY A 177 20.28 20.43 12.57
CA GLY A 177 18.98 20.69 11.92
C GLY A 177 18.83 20.01 10.55
N ILE A 178 19.89 20.04 9.71
CA ILE A 178 19.94 19.41 8.39
C ILE A 178 19.78 17.88 8.50
N VAL A 179 20.27 17.26 9.58
CA VAL A 179 20.03 15.83 9.82
C VAL A 179 18.65 15.62 10.44
N LEU A 180 18.29 16.39 11.47
CA LEU A 180 17.06 16.20 12.24
C LEU A 180 15.80 16.32 11.37
N ILE A 181 15.63 17.43 10.65
CA ILE A 181 14.37 17.75 9.98
C ILE A 181 14.06 16.74 8.87
N PRO A 182 14.97 16.48 7.91
CA PRO A 182 14.68 15.53 6.85
C PRO A 182 14.58 14.08 7.35
N MET A 183 15.42 13.67 8.31
CA MET A 183 15.31 12.32 8.89
C MET A 183 14.01 12.13 9.67
N ALA A 184 13.54 13.17 10.38
CA ALA A 184 12.22 13.13 11.01
C ALA A 184 11.12 12.95 9.95
N SER A 185 11.19 13.63 8.80
CA SER A 185 10.25 13.44 7.70
C SER A 185 10.31 12.02 7.12
N ILE A 186 11.51 11.45 6.93
CA ILE A 186 11.72 10.07 6.45
C ILE A 186 11.06 9.04 7.37
N ILE A 187 11.02 9.30 8.68
CA ILE A 187 10.51 8.33 9.66
C ILE A 187 9.03 8.59 9.97
N LEU A 188 8.66 9.83 10.27
CA LEU A 188 7.33 10.19 10.77
C LEU A 188 6.26 10.07 9.69
N ILE A 189 6.51 10.59 8.48
CA ILE A 189 5.50 10.56 7.41
C ILE A 189 5.17 9.11 7.05
N PRO A 190 6.15 8.23 6.71
CA PRO A 190 5.85 6.83 6.43
C PRO A 190 5.37 6.08 7.67
N GLY A 191 5.79 6.45 8.88
CA GLY A 191 5.31 5.85 10.13
C GLY A 191 3.81 6.04 10.35
N VAL A 192 3.28 7.24 10.07
CA VAL A 192 1.85 7.54 10.12
C VAL A 192 1.10 6.76 9.02
N PHE A 193 1.59 6.77 7.78
CA PHE A 193 0.97 6.00 6.69
C PHE A 193 1.04 4.49 6.94
N ASN A 194 2.09 3.98 7.59
CA ASN A 194 2.17 2.60 8.03
C ASN A 194 1.03 2.30 9.02
N ALA A 195 0.88 3.12 10.06
CA ALA A 195 -0.19 2.98 11.06
C ALA A 195 -1.58 3.01 10.39
N MET A 196 -1.83 3.98 9.52
CA MET A 196 -3.07 4.11 8.76
C MET A 196 -3.31 2.89 7.86
N SER A 197 -2.27 2.36 7.22
CA SER A 197 -2.41 1.17 6.36
C SER A 197 -2.63 -0.11 7.17
N ARG A 198 -2.14 -0.16 8.42
CA ARG A 198 -2.38 -1.25 9.38
C ARG A 198 -3.78 -1.22 9.96
N ASP A 199 -4.36 -0.03 10.13
CA ASP A 199 -5.79 0.14 10.45
C ASP A 199 -6.69 0.02 9.22
N GLY A 200 -6.14 -0.05 8.00
CA GLY A 200 -6.92 -0.17 6.75
C GLY A 200 -7.48 1.15 6.20
N ALA A 201 -7.10 2.29 6.78
CA ALA A 201 -7.49 3.63 6.33
C ALA A 201 -6.83 4.04 5.01
N VAL A 202 -5.65 3.51 4.68
CA VAL A 202 -4.96 3.72 3.40
C VAL A 202 -4.48 2.39 2.81
N SER A 203 -4.27 2.35 1.49
CA SER A 203 -3.76 1.16 0.80
C SER A 203 -2.30 0.86 1.18
N ARG A 204 -1.88 -0.40 0.99
CA ARG A 204 -0.47 -0.79 1.18
C ARG A 204 0.44 -0.14 0.15
N GLU A 205 -0.03 -0.05 -1.08
CA GLU A 205 0.60 0.72 -2.16
C GLU A 205 0.95 2.14 -1.74
N LEU A 206 -0.04 2.90 -1.26
CA LEU A 206 0.15 4.30 -0.90
C LEU A 206 1.19 4.46 0.21
N TYR A 207 1.15 3.59 1.22
CA TYR A 207 2.18 3.57 2.27
C TYR A 207 3.58 3.35 1.69
N GLN A 208 3.78 2.38 0.80
CA GLN A 208 5.10 2.07 0.25
C GLN A 208 5.59 3.19 -0.67
N THR A 209 4.73 3.73 -1.52
CA THR A 209 5.04 4.89 -2.36
C THR A 209 5.48 6.09 -1.51
N VAL A 210 4.76 6.37 -0.41
CA VAL A 210 5.14 7.44 0.53
C VAL A 210 6.46 7.15 1.23
N LEU A 211 6.71 5.90 1.64
CA LEU A 211 7.99 5.47 2.23
C LEU A 211 9.16 5.77 1.29
N ASP A 212 9.08 5.29 0.05
CA ASP A 212 10.17 5.37 -0.91
C ASP A 212 10.41 6.83 -1.37
N ILE A 213 9.36 7.61 -1.63
CA ILE A 213 9.50 9.03 -2.00
C ILE A 213 10.07 9.85 -0.83
N SER A 214 9.57 9.63 0.39
CA SER A 214 10.05 10.34 1.58
C SER A 214 11.52 10.04 1.85
N LEU A 215 11.93 8.78 1.69
CA LEU A 215 13.32 8.36 1.82
C LEU A 215 14.21 9.11 0.84
N VAL A 216 13.94 9.00 -0.47
CA VAL A 216 14.81 9.57 -1.50
C VAL A 216 14.86 11.10 -1.39
N THR A 217 13.72 11.75 -1.16
CA THR A 217 13.68 13.20 -0.97
C THR A 217 14.42 13.64 0.29
N GLY A 218 14.19 12.96 1.42
CA GLY A 218 14.85 13.29 2.68
C GLY A 218 16.36 13.08 2.62
N LEU A 219 16.82 11.96 2.06
CA LEU A 219 18.24 11.67 1.91
C LEU A 219 18.94 12.63 0.95
N PHE A 220 18.25 13.08 -0.10
CA PHE A 220 18.74 14.15 -0.96
C PHE A 220 19.02 15.41 -0.14
N VAL A 221 18.07 15.85 0.69
CA VAL A 221 18.26 17.04 1.54
C VAL A 221 19.38 16.83 2.57
N VAL A 222 19.45 15.66 3.22
CA VAL A 222 20.54 15.34 4.17
C VAL A 222 21.88 15.39 3.46
N LEU A 223 22.05 14.68 2.35
CA LEU A 223 23.33 14.58 1.66
C LEU A 223 23.79 15.94 1.12
N VAL A 224 22.93 16.65 0.38
CA VAL A 224 23.26 17.96 -0.21
C VAL A 224 23.48 19.00 0.88
N GLY A 225 22.61 19.04 1.89
CA GLY A 225 22.75 19.95 3.02
C GLY A 225 24.04 19.68 3.80
N TYR A 226 24.34 18.43 4.10
CA TYR A 226 25.55 18.07 4.84
C TYR A 226 26.80 18.44 4.05
N ILE A 227 26.85 18.11 2.76
CA ILE A 227 27.97 18.46 1.87
C ILE A 227 28.25 19.97 1.85
N ASN A 228 27.21 20.79 1.86
CA ASN A 228 27.34 22.24 1.70
C ASN A 228 27.66 22.96 3.01
N TYR A 229 27.26 22.42 4.16
CA TYR A 229 27.38 23.09 5.46
C TYR A 229 28.40 22.46 6.42
N THR A 230 28.83 21.22 6.18
CA THR A 230 29.79 20.54 7.05
C THR A 230 31.15 21.26 7.07
N SER A 231 31.76 21.32 8.24
CA SER A 231 33.17 21.73 8.41
C SER A 231 34.15 20.60 8.11
N GLU A 232 33.66 19.38 7.90
CA GLU A 232 34.49 18.22 7.60
C GLU A 232 35.04 18.27 6.16
N LYS A 233 36.29 17.80 5.99
CA LYS A 233 37.01 17.86 4.70
C LYS A 233 36.39 16.88 3.70
N THR A 234 35.76 17.42 2.66
CA THR A 234 35.20 16.67 1.51
C THR A 234 35.79 17.21 0.22
N SER A 235 36.10 16.33 -0.75
CA SER A 235 36.66 16.75 -2.04
C SER A 235 35.57 17.30 -2.96
N ILE A 236 35.88 18.28 -3.80
CA ILE A 236 34.92 18.85 -4.78
C ILE A 236 34.31 17.75 -5.65
N LEU A 237 35.13 16.81 -6.13
CA LEU A 237 34.66 15.66 -6.91
C LEU A 237 33.62 14.84 -6.15
N SER A 238 33.84 14.55 -4.86
CA SER A 238 32.87 13.80 -4.05
C SER A 238 31.54 14.54 -3.88
N ARG A 239 31.57 15.88 -3.85
CA ARG A 239 30.37 16.72 -3.79
C ARG A 239 29.57 16.66 -5.08
N ILE A 240 30.24 16.83 -6.23
CA ILE A 240 29.62 16.75 -7.56
C ILE A 240 29.02 15.36 -7.78
N THR A 241 29.79 14.29 -7.54
CA THR A 241 29.31 12.92 -7.68
C THR A 241 28.09 12.67 -6.78
N GLY A 242 28.11 13.14 -5.53
CA GLY A 242 27.01 12.96 -4.60
C GLY A 242 25.71 13.67 -5.00
N ILE A 243 25.80 14.95 -5.37
CA ILE A 243 24.64 15.74 -5.79
C ILE A 243 24.04 15.16 -7.09
N THR A 244 24.88 14.80 -8.06
CA THR A 244 24.42 14.25 -9.34
C THR A 244 23.74 12.89 -9.16
N LEU A 245 24.34 11.97 -8.39
CA LEU A 245 23.73 10.66 -8.15
C LEU A 245 22.37 10.79 -7.45
N ALA A 246 22.30 11.61 -6.41
CA ALA A 246 21.08 11.85 -5.67
C ALA A 246 19.95 12.41 -6.56
N THR A 247 20.31 13.31 -7.49
CA THR A 247 19.38 13.88 -8.47
C THR A 247 18.85 12.81 -9.43
N PHE A 248 19.72 11.96 -9.98
CA PHE A 248 19.29 10.88 -10.89
C PHE A 248 18.36 9.89 -10.20
N PHE A 249 18.66 9.49 -8.95
CA PHE A 249 17.78 8.57 -8.21
C PHE A 249 16.43 9.19 -7.88
N LEU A 250 16.35 10.47 -7.54
CA LEU A 250 15.08 11.16 -7.32
C LEU A 250 14.23 11.21 -8.60
N ILE A 251 14.84 11.56 -9.74
CA ILE A 251 14.13 11.59 -11.02
C ILE A 251 13.65 10.19 -11.40
N LEU A 252 14.51 9.17 -11.28
CA LEU A 252 14.15 7.79 -11.60
C LEU A 252 13.01 7.28 -10.71
N GLN A 253 13.02 7.61 -9.41
CA GLN A 253 11.96 7.26 -8.47
C GLN A 253 10.60 7.83 -8.90
N ILE A 254 10.54 9.11 -9.27
CA ILE A 254 9.30 9.78 -9.67
C ILE A 254 8.83 9.27 -11.04
N VAL A 255 9.71 9.24 -12.03
CA VAL A 255 9.38 8.83 -13.40
C VAL A 255 8.90 7.37 -13.44
N SER A 256 9.47 6.49 -12.63
CA SER A 256 9.06 5.09 -12.60
C SER A 256 7.61 4.90 -12.15
N ILE A 257 7.05 5.75 -11.29
CA ILE A 257 5.62 5.70 -10.91
C ILE A 257 4.73 5.84 -12.15
N PHE A 258 4.98 6.88 -12.94
CA PHE A 258 4.20 7.17 -14.14
C PHE A 258 4.34 6.07 -15.19
N ILE A 259 5.56 5.53 -15.36
CA ILE A 259 5.79 4.40 -16.27
C ILE A 259 4.96 3.19 -15.84
N PHE A 260 5.06 2.76 -14.58
CA PHE A 260 4.34 1.57 -14.13
C PHE A 260 2.81 1.74 -14.20
N ASN A 261 2.28 2.91 -13.87
CA ASN A 261 0.85 3.20 -14.00
C ASN A 261 0.39 3.05 -15.46
N GLN A 262 1.14 3.61 -16.42
CA GLN A 262 0.82 3.48 -17.85
C GLN A 262 0.83 2.02 -18.32
N TYR A 263 1.77 1.21 -17.82
CA TYR A 263 1.83 -0.21 -18.16
C TYR A 263 0.67 -0.99 -17.52
N GLU A 264 0.25 -0.67 -16.30
CA GLU A 264 -0.96 -1.27 -15.71
C GLU A 264 -2.22 -0.95 -16.52
N GLU A 265 -2.40 0.31 -16.94
CA GLU A 265 -3.52 0.72 -17.80
C GLU A 265 -3.50 -0.01 -19.16
N SER A 266 -2.30 -0.20 -19.72
CA SER A 266 -2.11 -0.90 -20.98
C SER A 266 -2.46 -2.39 -20.85
N TYR A 267 -2.08 -3.02 -19.73
CA TYR A 267 -2.49 -4.39 -19.42
C TYR A 267 -4.01 -4.49 -19.32
N ASP A 268 -4.65 -3.56 -18.60
CA ASP A 268 -6.10 -3.55 -18.42
C ASP A 268 -6.83 -3.37 -19.77
N LEU A 269 -6.31 -2.55 -20.69
CA LEU A 269 -6.88 -2.38 -22.04
C LEU A 269 -6.85 -3.68 -22.86
N ILE A 270 -5.72 -4.40 -22.82
CA ILE A 270 -5.55 -5.69 -23.48
C ILE A 270 -6.55 -6.70 -22.88
N LYS A 271 -6.60 -6.82 -21.56
CA LYS A 271 -7.46 -7.79 -20.88
C LYS A 271 -8.96 -7.52 -21.02
N LYS A 272 -9.38 -6.26 -21.09
CA LYS A 272 -10.77 -5.91 -21.44
C LYS A 272 -11.14 -6.40 -22.84
N THR A 273 -10.23 -6.24 -23.80
CA THR A 273 -10.46 -6.72 -25.18
C THR A 273 -10.53 -8.25 -25.22
N GLU A 274 -9.59 -8.93 -24.56
CA GLU A 274 -9.60 -10.39 -24.44
C GLU A 274 -10.86 -10.91 -23.74
N ALA A 275 -11.33 -10.23 -22.68
CA ALA A 275 -12.55 -10.59 -21.97
C ALA A 275 -13.79 -10.57 -22.88
N ARG A 276 -13.92 -9.55 -23.74
CA ARG A 276 -15.04 -9.46 -24.69
C ARG A 276 -15.00 -10.57 -25.74
N LEU A 277 -13.81 -10.88 -26.25
CA LEU A 277 -13.62 -11.96 -27.22
C LEU A 277 -13.91 -13.34 -26.59
N SER A 278 -13.47 -13.56 -25.35
CA SER A 278 -13.77 -14.79 -24.60
C SER A 278 -15.24 -14.92 -24.22
N ALA A 279 -15.92 -13.82 -23.88
CA ALA A 279 -17.37 -13.81 -23.71
C ALA A 279 -18.12 -14.17 -25.00
N ALA A 280 -17.55 -13.88 -26.17
CA ALA A 280 -18.07 -14.29 -27.48
C ALA A 280 -17.70 -15.74 -27.87
N GLY A 281 -17.08 -16.51 -26.98
CA GLY A 281 -16.69 -17.91 -27.22
C GLY A 281 -15.35 -18.08 -27.92
N LEU A 282 -14.56 -17.02 -28.09
CA LEU A 282 -13.22 -17.09 -28.67
C LEU A 282 -12.17 -17.24 -27.56
N GLU A 283 -11.47 -18.37 -27.55
CA GLU A 283 -10.32 -18.55 -26.66
C GLU A 283 -9.11 -17.80 -27.23
N VAL A 284 -8.90 -16.57 -26.76
CA VAL A 284 -7.87 -15.65 -27.29
C VAL A 284 -6.66 -15.50 -26.37
N SER A 285 -6.71 -16.10 -25.17
CA SER A 285 -5.75 -15.80 -24.10
C SER A 285 -5.31 -17.07 -23.37
N LYS A 286 -3.99 -17.27 -23.23
CA LYS A 286 -3.40 -18.46 -22.58
C LYS A 286 -3.49 -18.43 -21.06
N ASP A 287 -3.75 -17.26 -20.48
CA ASP A 287 -3.91 -17.05 -19.04
C ASP A 287 -5.38 -16.90 -18.63
N LEU A 288 -6.32 -17.21 -19.54
CA LEU A 288 -7.74 -17.36 -19.23
C LEU A 288 -7.95 -18.52 -18.26
N GLU A 289 -8.65 -18.27 -17.17
CA GLU A 289 -8.88 -19.24 -16.10
C GLU A 289 -10.36 -19.59 -15.94
N TYR A 290 -11.26 -18.63 -16.19
CA TYR A 290 -12.70 -18.90 -16.25
C TYR A 290 -13.48 -17.87 -17.05
N VAL A 291 -14.65 -18.30 -17.53
CA VAL A 291 -15.70 -17.45 -18.10
C VAL A 291 -17.03 -17.81 -17.46
N PHE A 292 -17.59 -16.87 -16.70
CA PHE A 292 -18.93 -17.00 -16.13
C PHE A 292 -19.92 -16.15 -16.91
N GLN A 293 -21.07 -16.71 -17.23
CA GLN A 293 -22.20 -16.03 -17.84
C GLN A 293 -23.37 -16.06 -16.87
N TYR A 294 -23.86 -14.89 -16.48
CA TYR A 294 -25.06 -14.72 -15.70
C TYR A 294 -26.24 -14.39 -16.61
N ASP A 295 -27.34 -15.13 -16.40
CA ASP A 295 -28.63 -14.90 -17.02
C ASP A 295 -29.57 -14.16 -16.05
N PRO A 296 -29.87 -12.87 -16.32
CA PRO A 296 -30.78 -12.09 -15.48
C PRO A 296 -32.22 -12.61 -15.42
N GLY A 297 -32.66 -13.43 -16.37
CA GLY A 297 -34.03 -13.94 -16.48
C GLY A 297 -34.27 -15.20 -15.65
N THR A 298 -33.28 -16.08 -15.56
CA THR A 298 -33.31 -17.31 -14.75
C THR A 298 -32.58 -17.18 -13.42
N ASP A 299 -31.89 -16.05 -13.19
CA ASP A 299 -31.05 -15.78 -12.02
C ASP A 299 -30.00 -16.89 -11.76
N SER A 300 -29.36 -17.34 -12.85
CA SER A 300 -28.39 -18.44 -12.82
C SER A 300 -27.08 -18.06 -13.50
N VAL A 301 -25.97 -18.58 -12.97
CA VAL A 301 -24.64 -18.47 -13.60
C VAL A 301 -24.28 -19.80 -14.26
N THR A 302 -23.83 -19.75 -15.51
CA THR A 302 -23.25 -20.88 -16.23
C THR A 302 -21.76 -20.64 -16.49
N SER A 303 -20.97 -21.70 -16.45
CA SER A 303 -19.59 -21.69 -16.90
C SER A 303 -19.53 -21.96 -18.40
N LEU A 304 -18.88 -21.07 -19.16
CA LEU A 304 -18.72 -21.21 -20.61
C LEU A 304 -17.35 -21.75 -21.02
N PHE A 305 -16.40 -21.85 -20.09
CA PHE A 305 -15.04 -22.29 -20.37
C PHE A 305 -14.79 -23.69 -19.79
N PRO A 306 -14.57 -24.71 -20.64
CA PRO A 306 -14.40 -26.11 -20.20
C PRO A 306 -13.25 -26.32 -19.21
N GLY A 307 -12.19 -25.50 -19.30
CA GLY A 307 -11.01 -25.55 -18.44
C GLY A 307 -11.15 -24.77 -17.13
N ASN A 308 -12.36 -24.39 -16.73
CA ASN A 308 -12.62 -23.54 -15.58
C ASN A 308 -11.89 -24.01 -14.31
N SER A 309 -11.00 -23.16 -13.77
CA SER A 309 -10.34 -23.43 -12.50
C SER A 309 -11.19 -23.06 -11.27
N GLN A 310 -12.35 -22.41 -11.50
CA GLN A 310 -13.31 -22.02 -10.48
C GLN A 310 -14.75 -22.39 -10.86
N GLN A 311 -15.54 -22.70 -9.84
CA GLN A 311 -16.99 -22.88 -9.95
C GLN A 311 -17.68 -21.67 -9.31
N PRO A 312 -18.78 -21.17 -9.91
CA PRO A 312 -19.52 -20.05 -9.33
C PRO A 312 -20.18 -20.49 -8.02
N ASP A 313 -20.08 -19.66 -6.99
CA ASP A 313 -20.76 -19.84 -5.71
C ASP A 313 -21.80 -18.73 -5.46
N GLU A 314 -22.43 -18.74 -4.28
CA GLU A 314 -23.42 -17.72 -3.92
C GLU A 314 -22.81 -16.32 -3.79
N SER A 315 -21.52 -16.21 -3.47
CA SER A 315 -20.85 -14.90 -3.42
C SER A 315 -20.69 -14.33 -4.83
N THR A 316 -20.27 -15.16 -5.79
CA THR A 316 -20.17 -14.80 -7.20
C THR A 316 -21.55 -14.41 -7.77
N LEU A 317 -22.59 -15.21 -7.49
CA LEU A 317 -23.95 -14.91 -7.92
C LEU A 317 -24.46 -13.58 -7.34
N ARG A 318 -24.14 -13.27 -6.08
CA ARG A 318 -24.47 -11.99 -5.45
C ARG A 318 -23.79 -10.81 -6.14
N GLU A 319 -22.51 -10.94 -6.51
CA GLU A 319 -21.79 -9.90 -7.27
C GLU A 319 -22.48 -9.62 -8.62
N PHE A 320 -22.92 -10.65 -9.35
CA PHE A 320 -23.69 -10.49 -10.59
C PHE A 320 -25.03 -9.77 -10.37
N ARG A 321 -25.79 -10.15 -9.34
CA ARG A 321 -27.06 -9.49 -9.00
C ARG A 321 -26.86 -8.02 -8.63
N PHE A 322 -25.81 -7.70 -7.88
CA PHE A 322 -25.45 -6.34 -7.50
C PHE A 322 -25.00 -5.52 -8.71
N PHE A 323 -24.18 -6.12 -9.59
CA PHE A 323 -23.78 -5.52 -10.86
C PHE A 323 -24.98 -5.20 -11.74
N LYS A 324 -25.93 -6.14 -11.92
CA LYS A 324 -27.15 -5.94 -12.72
C LYS A 324 -27.91 -4.68 -12.30
N ILE A 325 -28.17 -4.53 -11.00
CA ILE A 325 -28.93 -3.38 -10.48
C ILE A 325 -28.17 -2.09 -10.68
N THR A 326 -26.89 -2.07 -10.32
CA THR A 326 -26.08 -0.86 -10.40
C THR A 326 -25.83 -0.44 -11.85
N HIS A 327 -25.57 -1.38 -12.76
CA HIS A 327 -25.50 -1.11 -14.19
C HIS A 327 -26.80 -0.49 -14.72
N ASN A 328 -27.97 -1.05 -14.38
CA ASN A 328 -29.26 -0.47 -14.78
C ASN A 328 -29.47 0.94 -14.22
N LEU A 329 -29.01 1.23 -13.00
CA LEU A 329 -29.07 2.57 -12.42
C LEU A 329 -28.13 3.56 -13.14
N PHE A 330 -26.93 3.11 -13.50
CA PHE A 330 -25.92 3.97 -14.15
C PHE A 330 -26.27 4.30 -15.60
N GLU A 331 -27.01 3.43 -16.28
CA GLU A 331 -27.49 3.62 -17.66
C GLU A 331 -28.79 4.47 -17.75
N LEU A 332 -29.34 4.94 -16.63
CA LEU A 332 -30.52 5.81 -16.66
C LEU A 332 -30.22 7.14 -17.39
N PRO A 333 -31.09 7.57 -18.33
CA PRO A 333 -30.91 8.84 -19.01
C PRO A 333 -31.09 10.03 -18.06
N SER A 334 -30.74 11.22 -18.53
CA SER A 334 -31.08 12.45 -17.79
C SER A 334 -32.59 12.67 -17.80
N LEU A 335 -33.23 12.68 -16.63
CA LEU A 335 -34.67 12.85 -16.45
C LEU A 335 -34.97 13.99 -15.45
N PRO A 336 -36.18 14.57 -15.48
CA PRO A 336 -36.68 15.41 -14.39
C PRO A 336 -36.59 14.69 -13.04
N ASN A 337 -36.31 15.42 -11.96
CA ASN A 337 -36.00 14.84 -10.64
C ASN A 337 -37.04 13.79 -10.16
N GLU A 338 -38.33 14.08 -10.24
CA GLU A 338 -39.39 13.17 -9.79
C GLU A 338 -39.51 11.92 -10.66
N GLU A 339 -39.42 12.06 -11.99
CA GLU A 339 -39.41 10.92 -12.92
C GLU A 339 -38.16 10.05 -12.72
N PHE A 340 -37.01 10.68 -12.44
CA PHE A 340 -35.77 9.98 -12.14
C PHE A 340 -35.89 9.17 -10.85
N LYS A 341 -36.39 9.77 -9.76
CA LYS A 341 -36.62 9.09 -8.48
C LYS A 341 -37.56 7.90 -8.64
N GLN A 342 -38.64 8.05 -9.40
CA GLN A 342 -39.57 6.95 -9.69
C GLN A 342 -38.87 5.82 -10.45
N SER A 343 -38.10 6.14 -11.48
CA SER A 343 -37.32 5.15 -12.26
C SER A 343 -36.32 4.40 -11.39
N VAL A 344 -35.62 5.11 -10.49
CA VAL A 344 -34.70 4.49 -9.53
C VAL A 344 -35.44 3.58 -8.56
N GLU A 345 -36.59 4.02 -8.02
CA GLU A 345 -37.39 3.19 -7.11
C GLU A 345 -37.86 1.91 -7.80
N ASP A 346 -38.29 1.98 -9.05
CA ASP A 346 -38.72 0.81 -9.83
C ASP A 346 -37.60 -0.22 -10.03
N ILE A 347 -36.36 0.24 -10.26
CA ILE A 347 -35.19 -0.64 -10.30
C ILE A 347 -34.90 -1.24 -8.91
N LEU A 348 -34.98 -0.44 -7.84
CA LEU A 348 -34.66 -0.86 -6.48
C LEU A 348 -35.73 -1.75 -5.81
N LYS A 349 -36.96 -1.82 -6.34
CA LYS A 349 -38.04 -2.68 -5.80
C LYS A 349 -37.62 -4.15 -5.71
N ASN A 350 -36.95 -4.65 -6.74
CA ASN A 350 -36.54 -6.05 -6.85
C ASN A 350 -35.07 -6.27 -6.46
N SER A 351 -34.57 -5.49 -5.49
CA SER A 351 -33.20 -5.63 -5.01
C SER A 351 -32.98 -6.97 -4.30
N PRO A 352 -31.87 -7.69 -4.54
CA PRO A 352 -31.56 -8.94 -3.88
C PRO A 352 -31.18 -8.71 -2.42
N PHE A 353 -31.25 -9.77 -1.62
CA PHE A 353 -30.78 -9.76 -0.24
C PHE A 353 -29.32 -9.29 -0.13
N GLY A 354 -29.07 -8.37 0.80
CA GLY A 354 -27.76 -7.75 1.03
C GLY A 354 -27.57 -6.43 0.30
N PHE A 355 -28.42 -6.11 -0.68
CA PHE A 355 -28.41 -4.79 -1.34
C PHE A 355 -29.18 -3.73 -0.54
N ASP A 356 -29.78 -4.10 0.59
CA ASP A 356 -30.66 -3.26 1.41
C ASP A 356 -29.97 -1.97 1.87
N ALA A 357 -28.71 -2.06 2.29
CA ALA A 357 -27.92 -0.89 2.68
C ALA A 357 -27.63 0.04 1.49
N TYR A 358 -27.32 -0.52 0.30
CA TYR A 358 -27.16 0.28 -0.92
C TYR A 358 -28.47 0.98 -1.29
N LYS A 359 -29.60 0.28 -1.21
CA LYS A 359 -30.93 0.85 -1.43
C LYS A 359 -31.22 2.00 -0.47
N ALA A 360 -30.96 1.84 0.82
CA ALA A 360 -31.13 2.90 1.82
C ALA A 360 -30.26 4.13 1.52
N GLY A 361 -28.99 3.91 1.16
CA GLY A 361 -28.07 4.98 0.80
C GLY A 361 -28.49 5.74 -0.46
N VAL A 362 -28.91 5.04 -1.52
CA VAL A 362 -29.42 5.68 -2.74
C VAL A 362 -30.64 6.54 -2.45
N LYS A 363 -31.60 6.04 -1.66
CA LYS A 363 -32.81 6.79 -1.30
C LYS A 363 -32.50 8.07 -0.53
N GLU A 364 -31.60 8.01 0.45
CA GLU A 364 -31.21 9.19 1.22
C GLU A 364 -30.40 10.18 0.38
N TYR A 365 -29.49 9.69 -0.47
CA TYR A 365 -28.76 10.52 -1.42
C TYR A 365 -29.71 11.30 -2.31
N LEU A 366 -30.67 10.63 -2.95
CA LEU A 366 -31.67 11.26 -3.82
C LEU A 366 -32.60 12.23 -3.09
N SER A 367 -32.92 11.95 -1.83
CA SER A 367 -33.73 12.85 -1.00
C SER A 367 -32.98 14.13 -0.65
N SER A 368 -31.64 14.08 -0.60
CA SER A 368 -30.80 15.26 -0.35
C SER A 368 -30.59 16.16 -1.57
N LYS A 369 -31.02 15.71 -2.76
CA LYS A 369 -30.77 16.36 -4.04
C LYS A 369 -31.93 17.26 -4.48
N ASN A 370 -31.60 18.51 -4.80
CA ASN A 370 -32.53 19.58 -5.18
C ASN A 370 -32.39 20.00 -6.66
N GLU A 371 -31.54 19.30 -7.41
CA GLU A 371 -31.29 19.54 -8.82
C GLU A 371 -32.55 19.27 -9.65
N THR A 372 -32.80 20.07 -10.68
CA THR A 372 -34.02 19.95 -11.52
C THR A 372 -34.02 18.69 -12.37
N ARG A 373 -32.85 18.17 -12.72
CA ARG A 373 -32.65 16.95 -13.49
C ARG A 373 -31.51 16.15 -12.89
N LEU A 374 -31.64 14.82 -12.96
CA LEU A 374 -30.65 13.85 -12.52
C LEU A 374 -30.47 12.80 -13.61
N SER A 375 -29.34 12.09 -13.57
CA SER A 375 -28.95 11.07 -14.53
C SER A 375 -28.29 9.88 -13.82
N GLY A 376 -28.14 8.76 -14.54
CA GLY A 376 -27.41 7.61 -14.01
C GLY A 376 -25.96 7.93 -13.63
N LYS A 377 -25.34 8.95 -14.23
CA LYS A 377 -24.00 9.45 -13.87
C LYS A 377 -23.94 10.08 -12.48
N ASP A 378 -25.03 10.68 -12.00
CA ASP A 378 -25.12 11.22 -10.64
C ASP A 378 -25.17 10.09 -9.60
N ILE A 379 -25.82 8.98 -9.94
CA ILE A 379 -25.84 7.76 -9.12
C ILE A 379 -24.47 7.08 -9.18
N GLU A 380 -23.86 6.97 -10.35
CA GLU A 380 -22.51 6.41 -10.50
C GLU A 380 -21.49 7.16 -9.63
N SER A 381 -21.52 8.49 -9.65
CA SER A 381 -20.65 9.35 -8.82
C SER A 381 -20.90 9.14 -7.32
N PHE A 382 -22.15 8.94 -6.90
CA PHE A 382 -22.47 8.57 -5.52
C PHE A 382 -21.87 7.21 -5.15
N PHE A 383 -22.02 6.20 -6.02
CA PHE A 383 -21.44 4.88 -5.77
C PHE A 383 -19.91 4.93 -5.71
N ASP A 384 -19.24 5.80 -6.47
CA ASP A 384 -17.79 6.00 -6.35
C ASP A 384 -17.38 6.55 -4.98
N ALA A 385 -18.06 7.59 -4.51
CA ALA A 385 -17.83 8.15 -3.18
C ALA A 385 -18.14 7.12 -2.07
N LEU A 386 -19.22 6.36 -2.22
CA LEU A 386 -19.60 5.30 -1.30
C LEU A 386 -18.55 4.17 -1.30
N GLN A 387 -18.14 3.66 -2.47
CA GLN A 387 -17.16 2.58 -2.55
C GLN A 387 -15.82 2.96 -1.94
N ASN A 388 -15.36 4.21 -2.11
CA ASN A 388 -14.15 4.70 -1.44
C ASN A 388 -14.26 4.58 0.10
N THR A 389 -15.43 4.91 0.65
CA THR A 389 -15.72 4.76 2.08
C THR A 389 -15.82 3.28 2.48
N LEU A 390 -16.49 2.45 1.68
CA LEU A 390 -16.67 1.02 1.96
C LEU A 390 -15.38 0.22 1.82
N VAL A 391 -14.45 0.60 0.94
CA VAL A 391 -13.10 0.01 0.88
C VAL A 391 -12.39 0.22 2.21
N VAL A 392 -12.43 1.44 2.76
CA VAL A 392 -11.84 1.74 4.07
C VAL A 392 -12.54 0.95 5.18
N LEU A 393 -13.87 0.87 5.17
CA LEU A 393 -14.63 0.11 6.16
C LEU A 393 -14.32 -1.40 6.10
N ARG A 394 -14.31 -2.01 4.90
CA ARG A 394 -13.91 -3.41 4.68
C ARG A 394 -12.50 -3.67 5.21
N ASN A 395 -11.56 -2.79 4.88
CA ASN A 395 -10.18 -2.92 5.34
C ASN A 395 -10.08 -2.76 6.86
N LYS A 396 -10.75 -1.78 7.47
CA LYS A 396 -10.81 -1.61 8.93
C LYS A 396 -11.34 -2.86 9.62
N HIS A 397 -12.48 -3.37 9.16
CA HIS A 397 -13.06 -4.61 9.68
C HIS A 397 -12.08 -5.79 9.55
N PHE A 398 -11.43 -5.94 8.38
CA PHE A 398 -10.46 -7.01 8.15
C PHE A 398 -9.27 -6.96 9.13
N HIS A 399 -8.81 -5.76 9.48
CA HIS A 399 -7.67 -5.54 10.38
C HIS A 399 -8.05 -5.50 11.88
N LEU A 400 -9.34 -5.60 12.24
CA LEU A 400 -9.73 -5.72 13.64
C LEU A 400 -9.15 -7.00 14.27
N PRO A 401 -8.66 -6.95 15.52
CA PRO A 401 -8.39 -8.13 16.32
C PRO A 401 -9.63 -8.99 16.52
N PRO A 402 -9.49 -10.33 16.69
CA PRO A 402 -10.64 -11.23 16.84
C PRO A 402 -11.63 -10.85 17.93
N LYS A 403 -11.15 -10.29 19.05
CA LYS A 403 -12.01 -9.83 20.16
C LYS A 403 -12.86 -8.60 19.76
N GLU A 404 -12.29 -7.68 18.98
CA GLU A 404 -12.97 -6.46 18.55
C GLU A 404 -14.03 -6.72 17.46
N LYS A 405 -13.82 -7.74 16.61
CA LYS A 405 -14.79 -8.13 15.56
C LYS A 405 -16.16 -8.56 16.11
N ASN A 406 -16.19 -9.05 17.36
CA ASN A 406 -17.40 -9.49 18.02
C ASN A 406 -17.92 -8.51 19.08
N ASP A 407 -17.27 -7.36 19.26
CA ASP A 407 -17.69 -6.34 20.23
C ASP A 407 -18.55 -5.26 19.56
N PRO A 408 -19.85 -5.13 19.90
CA PRO A 408 -20.74 -4.11 19.34
C PRO A 408 -20.21 -2.68 19.52
N ALA A 409 -19.59 -2.37 20.66
CA ALA A 409 -19.10 -1.01 20.95
C ALA A 409 -17.90 -0.63 20.07
N SER A 410 -17.04 -1.61 19.76
CA SER A 410 -15.94 -1.45 18.82
C SER A 410 -16.43 -1.27 17.39
N LEU A 411 -17.44 -2.05 16.97
CA LEU A 411 -18.02 -1.98 15.63
C LEU A 411 -18.83 -0.70 15.40
N ASP A 412 -19.52 -0.18 16.41
CA ASP A 412 -20.35 1.03 16.28
C ASP A 412 -19.57 2.24 15.72
N LYS A 413 -18.29 2.32 16.07
CA LYS A 413 -17.37 3.37 15.59
C LYS A 413 -17.14 3.33 14.08
N LEU A 414 -17.44 2.21 13.41
CA LEU A 414 -17.29 2.06 11.96
C LEU A 414 -18.49 2.60 11.17
N PHE A 415 -19.63 2.83 11.82
CA PHE A 415 -20.90 3.16 11.16
C PHE A 415 -21.28 4.64 11.29
N GLN A 416 -20.29 5.53 11.31
CA GLN A 416 -20.51 6.97 11.51
C GLN A 416 -20.17 7.74 10.23
N SER A 417 -21.14 8.50 9.72
CA SER A 417 -20.92 9.47 8.64
C SER A 417 -21.85 10.68 8.83
N LYS A 418 -21.51 11.79 8.18
CA LYS A 418 -22.40 12.96 8.06
C LYS A 418 -22.79 13.25 6.62
N VAL A 419 -22.27 12.47 5.67
CA VAL A 419 -22.53 12.65 4.24
C VAL A 419 -23.85 11.94 3.91
N PRO A 420 -24.88 12.64 3.43
CA PRO A 420 -26.13 12.03 3.02
C PRO A 420 -25.92 10.89 2.02
N GLY A 421 -26.69 9.82 2.16
CA GLY A 421 -26.55 8.58 1.40
C GLY A 421 -25.50 7.63 1.97
N ILE A 422 -24.30 8.12 2.29
CA ILE A 422 -23.30 7.30 3.00
C ILE A 422 -23.79 7.01 4.43
N ASP A 423 -24.32 8.01 5.12
CA ASP A 423 -24.89 7.81 6.46
C ASP A 423 -26.09 6.86 6.43
N GLY A 424 -27.01 7.00 5.47
CA GLY A 424 -28.14 6.10 5.26
C GLY A 424 -27.72 4.66 5.01
N TYR A 425 -26.68 4.45 4.19
CA TYR A 425 -26.09 3.13 3.99
C TYR A 425 -25.55 2.55 5.31
N LEU A 426 -24.71 3.32 6.02
CA LEU A 426 -24.07 2.85 7.25
C LEU A 426 -25.08 2.60 8.37
N ARG A 427 -26.12 3.42 8.46
CA ARG A 427 -27.22 3.27 9.42
C ARG A 427 -28.00 1.99 9.17
N GLU A 428 -28.24 1.64 7.91
CA GLU A 428 -28.90 0.39 7.55
C GLU A 428 -28.00 -0.82 7.82
N LEU A 429 -26.73 -0.76 7.41
CA LEU A 429 -25.74 -1.80 7.71
C LEU A 429 -25.60 -2.04 9.22
N LYS A 430 -25.59 -0.97 10.02
CA LYS A 430 -25.49 -1.03 11.48
C LYS A 430 -26.62 -1.86 12.10
N LYS A 431 -27.85 -1.75 11.59
CA LYS A 431 -29.00 -2.52 12.11
C LYS A 431 -28.75 -4.02 11.99
N PHE A 432 -28.25 -4.47 10.85
CA PHE A 432 -27.92 -5.88 10.63
C PHE A 432 -26.67 -6.29 11.41
N ALA A 433 -25.60 -5.50 11.33
CA ALA A 433 -24.30 -5.86 11.90
C ALA A 433 -24.30 -5.93 13.44
N LEU A 434 -25.13 -5.12 14.11
CA LEU A 434 -25.22 -5.08 15.56
C LEU A 434 -26.40 -5.86 16.14
N ASP A 435 -27.19 -6.56 15.30
CA ASP A 435 -28.29 -7.39 15.75
C ASP A 435 -27.79 -8.54 16.66
N PRO A 436 -28.21 -8.61 17.93
CA PRO A 436 -27.85 -9.71 18.84
C PRO A 436 -28.32 -11.09 18.35
N ALA A 437 -29.36 -11.15 17.52
CA ALA A 437 -29.90 -12.39 16.98
C ALA A 437 -29.10 -12.94 15.78
N SER A 438 -28.15 -12.19 15.23
CA SER A 438 -27.36 -12.65 14.09
C SER A 438 -26.23 -13.58 14.52
N GLU A 439 -26.40 -14.88 14.23
CA GLU A 439 -25.44 -15.92 14.62
C GLU A 439 -24.06 -15.78 13.95
N LYS A 440 -23.91 -15.01 12.86
CA LYS A 440 -22.64 -14.87 12.11
C LYS A 440 -22.44 -13.48 11.51
N ARG A 441 -21.91 -12.54 12.30
CA ARG A 441 -21.59 -11.16 11.85
C ARG A 441 -20.67 -11.11 10.64
N ASP A 442 -19.66 -11.97 10.54
CA ASP A 442 -18.78 -12.02 9.37
C ASP A 442 -19.57 -12.22 8.07
N LYS A 443 -20.61 -13.08 8.07
CA LYS A 443 -21.48 -13.27 6.89
C LYS A 443 -22.28 -12.01 6.54
N ILE A 444 -22.68 -11.21 7.53
CA ILE A 444 -23.34 -9.92 7.28
C ILE A 444 -22.36 -8.98 6.59
N PHE A 445 -21.14 -8.85 7.12
CA PHE A 445 -20.12 -8.00 6.52
C PHE A 445 -19.81 -8.46 5.09
N ASP A 446 -19.62 -9.77 4.86
CA ASP A 446 -19.39 -10.32 3.52
C ASP A 446 -20.56 -10.02 2.56
N THR A 447 -21.79 -10.16 3.03
CA THR A 447 -23.00 -9.96 2.21
C THR A 447 -23.25 -8.48 1.89
N PHE A 448 -23.30 -7.63 2.91
CA PHE A 448 -23.68 -6.22 2.74
C PHE A 448 -22.53 -5.36 2.20
N LEU A 449 -21.28 -5.73 2.50
CA LEU A 449 -20.10 -5.05 1.94
C LEU A 449 -19.62 -5.66 0.63
N THR A 450 -20.39 -6.56 0.01
CA THR A 450 -20.13 -7.02 -1.35
C THR A 450 -19.89 -5.81 -2.25
N GLN A 451 -18.75 -5.79 -2.92
CA GLN A 451 -18.28 -4.64 -3.67
C GLN A 451 -19.10 -4.51 -4.95
N ILE A 452 -19.58 -3.30 -5.22
CA ILE A 452 -20.18 -2.97 -6.51
C ILE A 452 -19.05 -2.91 -7.54
N ARG A 453 -19.21 -3.67 -8.63
CA ARG A 453 -18.29 -3.69 -9.75
C ARG A 453 -18.84 -2.82 -10.86
N LYS A 454 -17.95 -2.13 -11.60
CA LYS A 454 -18.32 -1.44 -12.83
C LYS A 454 -17.92 -2.26 -14.05
N GLN A 455 -18.60 -1.96 -15.17
CA GLN A 455 -18.23 -2.56 -16.44
C GLN A 455 -16.78 -2.21 -16.78
N ASP A 456 -16.02 -3.20 -17.26
CA ASP A 456 -14.62 -3.06 -17.62
C ASP A 456 -13.69 -2.61 -16.47
N GLU A 457 -14.15 -2.65 -15.22
CA GLU A 457 -13.32 -2.41 -14.04
C GLU A 457 -12.50 -3.66 -13.70
N ARG A 458 -11.21 -3.46 -13.43
CA ARG A 458 -10.34 -4.53 -12.94
C ARG A 458 -10.74 -4.94 -11.53
N THR A 459 -10.97 -6.23 -11.31
CA THR A 459 -11.22 -6.76 -9.98
C THR A 459 -10.22 -7.87 -9.63
N TYR A 460 -9.75 -7.88 -8.38
CA TYR A 460 -8.91 -8.95 -7.87
C TYR A 460 -9.76 -10.00 -7.14
N LYS A 461 -9.56 -11.27 -7.48
CA LYS A 461 -10.30 -12.41 -6.95
C LYS A 461 -9.36 -13.45 -6.35
N GLY A 462 -9.92 -14.32 -5.52
CA GLY A 462 -9.20 -15.41 -4.85
C GLY A 462 -8.97 -15.17 -3.36
N GLU A 463 -8.64 -16.25 -2.66
CA GLU A 463 -8.46 -16.21 -1.21
C GLU A 463 -7.18 -15.47 -0.85
N ARG A 464 -7.32 -14.39 -0.06
CA ARG A 464 -6.18 -13.56 0.33
C ARG A 464 -5.45 -14.10 1.57
N VAL A 465 -6.14 -14.89 2.38
CA VAL A 465 -5.59 -15.47 3.62
C VAL A 465 -5.12 -16.88 3.31
N TYR A 466 -3.95 -17.24 3.80
CA TYR A 466 -3.37 -18.56 3.66
C TYR A 466 -3.15 -19.15 5.05
N GLU A 467 -3.89 -20.22 5.31
CA GLU A 467 -3.72 -21.07 6.50
C GLU A 467 -2.43 -21.88 6.37
N LEU A 468 -1.67 -22.02 7.47
CA LEU A 468 -0.55 -22.94 7.51
C LEU A 468 -1.06 -24.36 7.20
N ASN A 469 -0.49 -25.01 6.19
CA ASN A 469 -0.90 -26.32 5.66
C ASN A 469 -2.21 -26.34 4.84
N GLY A 470 -2.78 -25.18 4.52
CA GLY A 470 -3.88 -25.06 3.56
C GLY A 470 -3.41 -25.19 2.10
N PRO A 471 -4.35 -25.29 1.15
CA PRO A 471 -4.04 -25.20 -0.27
C PRO A 471 -3.45 -23.81 -0.59
N VAL A 472 -2.48 -23.74 -1.49
CA VAL A 472 -1.91 -22.46 -1.93
C VAL A 472 -3.01 -21.67 -2.64
N PRO A 473 -3.28 -20.41 -2.24
CA PRO A 473 -4.36 -19.66 -2.84
C PRO A 473 -4.02 -19.33 -4.28
N LYS A 474 -5.01 -19.48 -5.16
CA LYS A 474 -4.93 -18.96 -6.52
C LYS A 474 -5.58 -17.59 -6.55
N HIS A 475 -4.94 -16.66 -7.26
CA HIS A 475 -5.44 -15.31 -7.43
C HIS A 475 -5.73 -15.04 -8.90
N TYR A 476 -6.72 -14.19 -9.12
CA TYR A 476 -7.21 -13.87 -10.46
C TYR A 476 -7.44 -12.37 -10.59
N ILE A 477 -7.38 -11.92 -11.83
CA ILE A 477 -7.81 -10.61 -12.27
C ILE A 477 -9.03 -10.84 -13.16
N SER A 478 -10.14 -10.17 -12.87
CA SER A 478 -11.36 -10.36 -13.64
C SER A 478 -12.03 -9.05 -14.02
N TYR A 479 -12.84 -9.12 -15.08
CA TYR A 479 -13.56 -7.99 -15.66
C TYR A 479 -15.02 -8.38 -15.88
N PHE A 480 -15.92 -7.46 -15.52
CA PHE A 480 -17.34 -7.58 -15.83
C PHE A 480 -17.66 -6.93 -17.18
N TYR A 481 -18.51 -7.59 -17.97
CA TYR A 481 -18.91 -7.14 -19.30
C TYR A 481 -20.37 -7.48 -19.58
N VAL A 482 -21.08 -6.62 -20.31
CA VAL A 482 -22.49 -6.83 -20.68
C VAL A 482 -22.61 -6.97 -22.19
N SER A 483 -23.31 -8.02 -22.65
CA SER A 483 -23.59 -8.25 -24.07
C SER A 483 -24.83 -9.10 -24.25
N GLY A 484 -25.67 -8.77 -25.24
CA GLY A 484 -26.84 -9.59 -25.60
C GLY A 484 -27.83 -9.82 -24.44
N GLY A 485 -27.92 -8.87 -23.50
CA GLY A 485 -28.78 -9.00 -22.30
C GLY A 485 -28.26 -9.98 -21.24
N LYS A 486 -27.03 -10.50 -21.38
CA LYS A 486 -26.33 -11.31 -20.39
C LYS A 486 -25.18 -10.51 -19.77
N ILE A 487 -24.74 -10.94 -18.59
CA ILE A 487 -23.59 -10.35 -17.89
C ILE A 487 -22.50 -11.42 -17.83
N TYR A 488 -21.27 -11.05 -18.13
CA TYR A 488 -20.12 -11.93 -18.14
C TYR A 488 -19.10 -11.47 -17.10
N GLU A 489 -18.47 -12.42 -16.42
CA GLU A 489 -17.24 -12.20 -15.66
C GLU A 489 -16.17 -13.11 -16.27
N VAL A 490 -15.07 -12.49 -16.73
CA VAL A 490 -13.95 -13.21 -17.33
C VAL A 490 -12.74 -13.06 -16.43
N GLY A 491 -12.19 -14.19 -15.96
CA GLY A 491 -11.08 -14.25 -15.05
C GLY A 491 -9.79 -14.74 -15.71
N PHE A 492 -8.71 -14.01 -15.45
CA PHE A 492 -7.35 -14.30 -15.87
C PHE A 492 -6.47 -14.60 -14.65
N ARG A 493 -5.42 -15.41 -14.83
CA ARG A 493 -4.46 -15.68 -13.76
C ARG A 493 -3.73 -14.39 -13.35
N TYR A 494 -3.67 -14.10 -12.04
CA TYR A 494 -3.03 -12.87 -11.52
C TYR A 494 -1.55 -12.74 -11.92
N GLU A 495 -0.82 -13.85 -12.03
CA GLU A 495 0.57 -13.87 -12.47
C GLU A 495 0.76 -13.25 -13.86
N SER A 496 -0.25 -13.21 -14.73
CA SER A 496 -0.09 -12.59 -16.04
C SER A 496 0.12 -11.07 -15.98
N LEU A 497 -0.47 -10.38 -14.99
CA LEU A 497 -0.15 -8.98 -14.71
C LEU A 497 1.31 -8.83 -14.28
N ARG A 498 1.76 -9.72 -13.39
CA ARG A 498 3.13 -9.72 -12.87
C ARG A 498 4.14 -9.99 -13.99
N GLU A 499 3.82 -10.90 -14.89
CA GLU A 499 4.59 -11.23 -16.10
C GLU A 499 4.64 -10.05 -17.07
N TYR A 500 3.53 -9.33 -17.24
CA TYR A 500 3.45 -8.17 -18.12
C TYR A 500 4.31 -7.00 -17.63
N LEU A 501 4.31 -6.73 -16.32
CA LEU A 501 5.09 -5.63 -15.72
C LEU A 501 6.59 -5.95 -15.62
N HIS A 502 6.96 -7.23 -15.57
CA HIS A 502 8.33 -7.66 -15.28
C HIS A 502 9.40 -7.15 -16.27
N PRO A 503 9.21 -7.21 -17.60
CA PRO A 503 10.20 -6.69 -18.57
C PRO A 503 10.52 -5.21 -18.37
N THR A 504 9.50 -4.38 -18.16
CA THR A 504 9.67 -2.94 -17.89
C THR A 504 10.41 -2.72 -16.58
N GLY A 505 10.04 -3.46 -15.53
CA GLY A 505 10.75 -3.44 -14.26
C GLY A 505 12.21 -3.84 -14.40
N LYS A 506 12.52 -4.88 -15.17
CA LYS A 506 13.90 -5.33 -15.42
C LYS A 506 14.74 -4.26 -16.11
N ILE A 507 14.20 -3.57 -17.11
CA ILE A 507 14.90 -2.47 -17.79
C ILE A 507 15.26 -1.37 -16.78
N LEU A 508 14.28 -0.87 -16.03
CA LEU A 508 14.50 0.20 -15.06
C LEU A 508 15.43 -0.21 -13.92
N TYR A 509 15.35 -1.47 -13.48
CA TYR A 509 16.22 -2.04 -12.45
C TYR A 509 17.69 -2.03 -12.90
N MET A 510 17.93 -2.45 -14.14
CA MET A 510 19.28 -2.38 -14.74
C MET A 510 19.72 -0.92 -14.94
N SER A 511 18.84 -0.02 -15.37
CA SER A 511 19.14 1.40 -15.49
C SER A 511 19.59 2.02 -14.17
N ALA A 512 18.92 1.71 -13.05
CA ALA A 512 19.30 2.21 -11.72
C ALA A 512 20.74 1.78 -11.34
N ILE A 513 21.08 0.52 -11.60
CA ILE A 513 22.43 -0.03 -11.37
C ILE A 513 23.44 0.65 -12.30
N CYS A 514 23.14 0.77 -13.59
CA CYS A 514 24.02 1.43 -14.57
C CYS A 514 24.28 2.91 -14.22
N ILE A 515 23.27 3.63 -13.75
CA ILE A 515 23.41 5.03 -13.28
C ILE A 515 24.42 5.09 -12.13
N LEU A 516 24.32 4.19 -11.14
CA LEU A 516 25.27 4.13 -10.04
C LEU A 516 26.70 3.92 -10.55
N PHE A 517 26.92 2.93 -11.43
CA PHE A 517 28.24 2.65 -12.00
C PHE A 517 28.77 3.84 -12.81
N LEU A 518 27.94 4.45 -13.65
CA LEU A 518 28.32 5.58 -14.48
C LEU A 518 28.72 6.80 -13.64
N VAL A 519 27.98 7.10 -12.58
CA VAL A 519 28.30 8.25 -11.72
C VAL A 519 29.51 7.96 -10.83
N LEU A 520 29.66 6.76 -10.27
CA LEU A 520 30.79 6.41 -9.41
C LEU A 520 32.12 6.31 -10.18
N PHE A 521 32.11 5.67 -11.34
CA PHE A 521 33.34 5.39 -12.10
C PHE A 521 33.53 6.36 -13.26
N GLY A 522 32.48 6.70 -13.99
CA GLY A 522 32.55 7.62 -15.13
C GLY A 522 33.04 9.00 -14.72
N PHE A 523 32.53 9.56 -13.61
CA PHE A 523 32.98 10.88 -13.15
C PHE A 523 34.43 10.84 -12.70
N ARG A 524 34.85 9.78 -11.99
CA ARG A 524 36.26 9.61 -11.62
C ARG A 524 37.19 9.50 -12.82
N PHE A 525 36.74 8.93 -13.93
CA PHE A 525 37.50 8.85 -15.16
C PHE A 525 37.55 10.20 -15.88
N SER A 526 36.40 10.86 -16.07
CA SER A 526 36.31 12.13 -16.79
C SER A 526 36.97 13.32 -16.08
N PHE A 527 37.03 13.31 -14.74
CA PHE A 527 37.64 14.38 -13.96
C PHE A 527 39.07 14.05 -13.50
N LYS A 528 39.64 12.93 -13.95
CA LYS A 528 41.02 12.51 -13.60
C LYS A 528 42.09 13.43 -14.21
N GLU A 529 41.75 14.19 -15.26
CA GLU A 529 42.64 15.14 -15.94
C GLU A 529 42.48 16.60 -15.47
N LEU A 530 41.58 16.86 -14.51
CA LEU A 530 41.28 18.20 -13.97
C LEU A 530 41.94 18.47 -12.61
N TYR A 531 42.79 17.55 -12.15
CA TYR A 531 43.66 17.62 -10.97
C TYR A 531 45.01 17.01 -11.34
#